data_AF-A0A534ZY49-F1
#
_entry.id   AF-A0A534ZY49-F1
#
_cell.length_a   1.000
_cell.length_b   1.000
_cell.length_c   1.000
_cell.angle_alpha   90.00
_cell.angle_beta   90.00
_cell.angle_gamma   90.00
#
_symmetry.space_group_name_H-M   'P 1'
#
loop_
_entity.id
_entity.type
_entity.pdbx_description
1 polymer ?
#
loop_
_entity_poly.entity_id
_entity_poly.type
_entity_poly.pdbx_seq_one_letter_code
_entity_poly.pdbx_strand_id
1 'polypeptide(L)'
;MRGFRERVVLALVLIDILLQVVDGAMTFVFLRPGWAEELNPLVRVVIEHYGVGPAVCVVKLFAIGLIGCVWPLRRSSLAAPALLLIAAFYAVVVLMPWATAFAN
;
A
#
# COMPACT_ATOMS: atom_id res chain seq x y z
N MET A 1 -8.31 0.20 28.83
CA MET A 1 -7.25 -0.28 27.89
C MET A 1 -7.81 -0.89 26.60
N ARG A 2 -8.85 -1.74 26.62
CA ARG A 2 -9.41 -2.41 25.42
C ARG A 2 -9.82 -1.46 24.28
N GLY A 3 -10.61 -0.42 24.57
CA GLY A 3 -11.04 0.55 23.54
C GLY A 3 -9.95 1.49 23.03
N PHE A 4 -8.80 1.60 23.72
CA PHE A 4 -7.65 2.34 23.19
C PHE A 4 -6.95 1.54 22.11
N ARG A 5 -6.72 0.24 22.35
CA ARG A 5 -6.02 -0.63 21.41
C ARG A 5 -6.79 -0.86 20.11
N GLU A 6 -8.12 -0.98 20.18
CA GLU A 6 -8.96 -1.06 18.97
C GLU A 6 -8.93 0.23 18.16
N ARG A 7 -8.89 1.41 18.82
CA ARG A 7 -8.73 2.70 18.13
C ARG A 7 -7.36 2.84 17.45
N VAL A 8 -6.30 2.36 18.10
CA VAL A 8 -4.95 2.32 17.50
C VAL A 8 -4.92 1.41 16.27
N VAL A 9 -5.47 0.19 16.38
CA VAL A 9 -5.54 -0.74 15.23
C VAL A 9 -6.37 -0.14 14.10
N LEU A 10 -7.50 0.51 14.40
CA LEU A 10 -8.31 1.18 13.40
C LEU A 10 -7.53 2.30 12.70
N ALA A 11 -6.85 3.16 13.48
CA ALA A 11 -6.03 4.24 12.93
C ALA A 11 -4.93 3.69 12.01
N LEU A 12 -4.25 2.62 12.41
CA LEU A 12 -3.22 1.96 11.61
C LEU A 12 -3.80 1.38 10.31
N VAL A 13 -4.93 0.67 10.37
CA VAL A 13 -5.64 0.19 9.17
C VAL A 13 -5.94 1.33 8.20
N LEU A 14 -6.45 2.46 8.71
CA LEU A 14 -6.76 3.63 7.88
C LEU A 14 -5.50 4.27 7.28
N ILE A 15 -4.41 4.34 8.05
CA ILE A 15 -3.11 4.83 7.57
C ILE A 15 -2.57 3.91 6.47
N ASP A 16 -2.58 2.60 6.67
CA ASP A 16 -2.14 1.63 5.67
C ASP A 16 -2.98 1.71 4.38
N ILE A 17 -4.30 1.86 4.49
CA ILE A 17 -5.17 2.08 3.32
C ILE A 17 -4.81 3.38 2.60
N LEU A 18 -4.59 4.48 3.33
CA LEU A 18 -4.19 5.75 2.73
C LEU A 18 -2.83 5.62 2.02
N LEU A 19 -1.87 4.91 2.62
CA LEU A 19 -0.57 4.63 2.01
C LEU A 19 -0.71 3.84 0.70
N GLN A 20 -1.62 2.85 0.64
CA GLN A 20 -1.91 2.11 -0.60
C GLN A 20 -2.48 3.01 -1.70
N VAL A 21 -3.36 3.95 -1.33
CA VAL A 21 -3.95 4.91 -2.28
C VAL A 21 -2.87 5.86 -2.83
N VAL A 22 -2.05 6.43 -1.95
CA VAL A 22 -0.95 7.32 -2.35
C VAL A 22 0.02 6.56 -3.26
N ASP A 23 0.48 5.39 -2.85
CA ASP A 23 1.40 4.57 -3.65
C ASP A 23 0.80 4.18 -5.02
N GLY A 24 -0.50 3.85 -5.07
CA GLY A 24 -1.19 3.57 -6.32
C GLY A 24 -1.26 4.78 -7.26
N ALA A 25 -1.57 5.95 -6.72
CA ALA A 25 -1.58 7.20 -7.48
C ALA A 25 -0.18 7.51 -8.04
N MET A 26 0.86 7.34 -7.23
CA MET A 26 2.25 7.56 -7.63
C MET A 26 2.67 6.58 -8.72
N THR A 27 2.42 5.28 -8.51
CA THR A 27 2.69 4.23 -9.51
C THR A 27 2.02 4.56 -10.85
N PHE A 28 0.75 4.98 -10.81
CA PHE A 28 0.03 5.35 -12.03
C PHE A 28 0.64 6.58 -12.72
N VAL A 29 0.96 7.64 -11.97
CA VAL A 29 1.52 8.89 -12.50
C VAL A 29 2.87 8.66 -13.18
N PHE A 30 3.72 7.77 -12.65
CA PHE A 30 5.06 7.55 -13.20
C PHE A 30 5.11 6.45 -14.26
N LEU A 31 4.34 5.37 -14.11
CA LEU A 31 4.35 4.28 -15.10
C LEU A 31 3.58 4.64 -16.38
N ARG A 32 2.44 5.34 -16.27
CA ARG A 32 1.61 5.66 -17.45
C ARG A 32 2.34 6.47 -18.54
N PRO A 33 3.13 7.52 -18.22
CA PRO A 33 3.93 8.23 -19.22
C PRO A 33 5.25 7.52 -19.57
N GLY A 34 5.56 6.36 -18.96
CA GLY A 34 6.79 5.61 -19.19
C GLY A 34 8.03 6.21 -18.50
N TRP A 35 7.85 6.97 -17.42
CA TRP A 35 8.96 7.60 -16.68
C TRP A 35 9.64 6.67 -15.69
N ALA A 36 9.02 5.52 -15.41
CA ALA A 36 9.58 4.47 -14.58
C ALA A 36 9.15 3.10 -15.12
N GLU A 37 9.85 2.06 -14.69
CA GLU A 37 9.51 0.67 -14.97
C GLU A 37 8.98 -0.02 -13.71
N GLU A 38 7.99 -0.89 -13.88
CA GLU A 38 7.50 -1.75 -12.81
C GLU A 38 8.48 -2.91 -12.59
N LEU A 39 9.09 -2.95 -11.41
CA LEU A 39 10.09 -3.96 -11.05
C LEU A 39 9.47 -5.27 -10.57
N ASN A 40 8.20 -5.27 -10.16
CA ASN A 40 7.51 -6.49 -9.76
C ASN A 40 7.06 -7.27 -11.01
N PRO A 41 7.62 -8.46 -11.30
CA PRO A 41 7.30 -9.20 -12.52
C PRO A 41 5.84 -9.62 -12.60
N LEU A 42 5.18 -9.87 -11.46
CA LEU A 42 3.75 -10.22 -11.44
C LEU A 42 2.89 -9.00 -11.83
N VAL A 43 3.19 -7.84 -11.25
CA VAL A 43 2.47 -6.61 -11.56
C VAL A 43 2.71 -6.21 -13.01
N ARG A 44 3.95 -6.36 -13.49
CA ARG A 44 4.31 -6.08 -14.89
C ARG A 44 3.50 -6.93 -15.87
N VAL A 45 3.34 -8.23 -15.64
CA VAL A 45 2.50 -9.11 -16.47
C VAL A 45 1.03 -8.65 -16.48
N VAL A 46 0.50 -8.23 -15.34
CA VAL A 46 -0.87 -7.70 -15.25
C VAL A 46 -1.00 -6.37 -16.01
N ILE A 47 0.00 -5.49 -15.91
CA ILE A 47 0.07 -4.23 -16.68
C ILE A 47 0.13 -4.50 -18.17
N GLU A 48 0.97 -5.45 -18.63
CA GLU A 48 1.10 -5.82 -20.03
C GLU A 48 -0.23 -6.34 -20.61
N HIS A 49 -1.03 -7.04 -19.79
CA HIS A 49 -2.28 -7.65 -20.25
C HIS A 49 -3.50 -6.72 -20.14
N TYR A 50 -3.61 -5.92 -19.08
CA TYR A 50 -4.80 -5.12 -18.76
C TYR A 50 -4.57 -3.60 -18.79
N GLY A 51 -3.33 -3.16 -18.99
CA GLY A 51 -2.92 -1.77 -18.91
C GLY A 51 -2.66 -1.29 -17.48
N VAL A 52 -1.95 -0.17 -17.35
CA VAL A 52 -1.47 0.38 -16.07
C VAL A 52 -2.62 0.66 -15.09
N GLY A 53 -3.68 1.32 -15.54
CA GLY A 53 -4.80 1.74 -14.67
C GLY A 53 -5.48 0.54 -13.97
N PRO A 54 -6.06 -0.41 -14.74
CA PRO A 54 -6.68 -1.59 -14.16
C PRO A 54 -5.73 -2.44 -13.30
N ALA A 55 -4.49 -2.61 -13.75
CA ALA A 55 -3.49 -3.37 -12.99
C ALA A 55 -3.20 -2.74 -11.61
N VAL A 56 -2.96 -1.42 -11.57
CA VAL A 56 -2.76 -0.69 -10.32
C VAL A 56 -3.99 -0.82 -9.43
N CYS A 57 -5.21 -0.64 -9.95
CA CYS A 57 -6.43 -0.79 -9.16
C CYS A 57 -6.55 -2.18 -8.53
N VAL A 58 -6.35 -3.25 -9.31
CA VAL A 58 -6.46 -4.63 -8.80
C VAL A 58 -5.44 -4.89 -7.69
N VAL A 59 -4.18 -4.49 -7.89
CA VAL A 59 -3.10 -4.71 -6.92
C VAL A 59 -3.37 -3.95 -5.62
N LYS A 60 -3.80 -2.68 -5.70
CA LYS A 60 -4.07 -1.88 -4.49
C LYS A 60 -5.33 -2.36 -3.77
N LEU A 61 -6.39 -2.72 -4.50
CA LEU A 61 -7.59 -3.31 -3.89
C LEU A 61 -7.29 -4.63 -3.18
N PHE A 62 -6.43 -5.47 -3.77
CA PHE A 62 -5.96 -6.69 -3.14
C PHE A 62 -5.20 -6.39 -1.84
N ALA A 63 -4.25 -5.45 -1.86
CA ALA A 63 -3.51 -5.04 -0.67
C ALA A 63 -4.43 -4.46 0.43
N ILE A 64 -5.37 -3.58 0.06
CA ILE A 64 -6.39 -3.03 0.98
C ILE A 64 -7.24 -4.16 1.57
N GLY A 65 -7.63 -5.15 0.77
CA GLY A 65 -8.34 -6.34 1.23
C GLY A 65 -7.56 -7.11 2.29
N LEU A 66 -6.27 -7.34 2.06
CA LEU A 66 -5.37 -8.00 3.03
C LEU A 66 -5.24 -7.20 4.33
N ILE A 67 -5.11 -5.88 4.26
CA ILE A 67 -5.11 -5.00 5.44
C ILE A 67 -6.47 -5.11 6.18
N GLY A 68 -7.58 -5.11 5.44
CA GLY A 68 -8.92 -5.30 6.00
C GLY A 68 -9.09 -6.62 6.74
N CYS A 69 -8.44 -7.69 6.26
CA CYS A 69 -8.40 -8.99 6.93
C CYS A 69 -7.68 -8.98 8.28
N VAL A 70 -6.93 -7.92 8.62
CA VAL A 70 -6.34 -7.73 9.96
C VAL A 70 -7.39 -7.27 10.98
N TRP A 71 -8.49 -6.65 10.55
CA TRP A 71 -9.51 -6.13 11.47
C TRP A 71 -10.17 -7.18 12.39
N PRO A 72 -10.51 -8.40 11.91
CA PRO A 72 -10.90 -9.50 12.79
C PRO A 72 -9.86 -9.82 13.88
N LEU A 73 -8.57 -9.61 13.58
CA LEU A 73 -7.44 -9.87 14.47
C LEU A 73 -7.12 -8.69 15.41
N ARG A 74 -7.89 -7.60 15.43
CA ARG A 74 -7.67 -6.40 16.27
C ARG A 74 -7.49 -6.67 17.77
N ARG A 75 -7.93 -7.84 18.24
CA ARG A 75 -7.78 -8.30 19.63
C ARG A 75 -6.47 -9.03 19.91
N SER A 76 -5.70 -9.38 18.88
CA SER A 76 -4.34 -9.88 19.02
C SER A 76 -3.40 -8.76 19.47
N SER A 77 -2.42 -9.09 20.31
CA SER A 77 -1.30 -8.19 20.64
C SER A 77 -0.42 -7.91 19.41
N LEU A 78 -0.47 -8.77 18.39
CA LEU A 78 0.34 -8.68 17.19
C LEU A 78 -0.26 -7.78 16.10
N ALA A 79 -1.55 -7.42 16.17
CA ALA A 79 -2.21 -6.65 15.11
C ALA A 79 -1.61 -5.25 14.94
N ALA A 80 -1.41 -4.52 16.04
CA ALA A 80 -0.81 -3.19 16.00
C ALA A 80 0.66 -3.19 15.51
N PRO A 81 1.58 -4.03 16.04
CA PRO A 81 2.95 -4.06 15.53
C PRO A 81 3.04 -4.55 14.09
N ALA A 82 2.18 -5.49 13.66
CA ALA A 82 2.15 -5.92 12.27
C ALA A 82 1.76 -4.77 11.32
N LEU A 83 0.67 -4.06 11.61
CA LEU A 83 0.26 -2.91 10.80
C LEU A 83 1.29 -1.78 10.84
N LEU A 84 1.87 -1.50 12.01
CA LEU A 84 2.93 -0.49 12.13
C LEU A 84 4.16 -0.83 11.26
N LEU A 85 4.57 -2.11 11.24
CA LEU A 85 5.68 -2.56 10.40
C LEU A 85 5.34 -2.45 8.91
N ILE A 86 4.10 -2.77 8.51
CA ILE A 86 3.64 -2.61 7.13
C ILE A 86 3.66 -1.13 6.74
N ALA A 87 3.10 -0.25 7.57
CA ALA A 87 3.07 1.19 7.33
C ALA A 87 4.48 1.78 7.22
N ALA A 88 5.39 1.40 8.13
CA ALA A 88 6.78 1.84 8.11
C ALA A 88 7.52 1.34 6.85
N PHE A 89 7.32 0.07 6.47
CA PHE A 89 7.88 -0.48 5.24
C PHE A 89 7.37 0.27 4.01
N TYR A 90 6.07 0.53 3.92
CA TYR A 90 5.50 1.29 2.80
C TYR A 90 6.03 2.73 2.74
N ALA A 91 6.08 3.42 3.88
CA ALA A 91 6.56 4.80 3.94
C ALA A 91 8.03 4.92 3.51
N VAL A 92 8.89 3.98 3.91
CA VAL A 92 10.34 4.05 3.66
C VAL A 92 10.74 3.40 2.35
N VAL A 93 10.21 2.23 2.02
CA VAL A 93 10.71 1.44 0.88
C VAL A 93 9.92 1.73 -0.38
N VAL A 94 8.61 1.90 -0.25
CA VAL A 94 7.72 1.98 -1.41
C VAL A 94 7.50 3.42 -1.86
N LEU A 95 7.42 4.37 -0.92
CA LEU A 95 7.25 5.80 -1.26
C LEU A 95 8.56 6.53 -1.54
N MET A 96 9.71 6.04 -1.06
CA MET A 96 11.00 6.70 -1.26
C MET A 96 11.41 6.86 -2.73
N PRO A 97 11.26 5.86 -3.62
CA PRO A 97 11.56 6.02 -5.05
C PRO A 97 10.83 7.23 -5.66
N TRP A 98 9.58 7.44 -5.27
CA TRP A 98 8.77 8.54 -5.75
C TRP A 98 9.14 9.88 -5.12
N ALA A 99 9.46 9.90 -3.82
CA ALA A 99 9.94 11.09 -3.14
C ALA A 99 11.24 11.60 -3.79
N THR A 100 12.14 10.70 -4.18
CA THR A 100 13.36 11.05 -4.93
C THR A 100 13.07 11.48 -6.37
N ALA A 101 12.04 10.92 -7.00
CA ALA A 101 11.66 11.30 -8.35
C ALA A 101 11.05 12.72 -8.43
N PHE A 102 10.42 13.21 -7.35
CA PHE A 102 9.96 14.60 -7.24
C PHE A 102 11.06 15.60 -6.85
N ALA A 103 12.15 15.14 -6.26
CA ALA A 103 13.24 16.00 -5.80
C ALA A 103 14.23 16.37 -6.92
N ASN A 104 14.04 15.82 -8.12
CA ASN A 104 14.81 16.11 -9.34
C ASN A 104 13.91 16.77 -10.38
#